data_AF-A0A9C9W5Y7-F1
#
_entry.id   AF-A0A9C9W5Y7-F1
#
_cell.length_a   1.000
_cell.length_b   1.000
_cell.length_c   1.000
_cell.angle_alpha   90.00
_cell.angle_beta   90.00
_cell.angle_gamma   90.00
#
_symmetry.space_group_name_H-M   'P 1'
#
loop_
_entity.id
_entity.type
_entity.pdbx_description
1 polymer ?
#
loop_
_entity_poly.entity_id
_entity_poly.type
_entity_poly.pdbx_seq_one_letter_code
_entity_poly.pdbx_strand_id
1 'polypeptide(L)'
;MKWLLVALAVLLASVAVALVALPDPGYVLIGYGNYSIETTLIVFVVLLVLVYFGLRLLAGLWQVPRKVHHWEQRRRARRLQRLFDESVIELLEGRPQRAERRLARLLKSGQAPLQAYLSAAKLASQAGADDRRDRYLELATRRFPTATVAVEMTRAELQLARSQLDQAQTTLEQLQKQAPHSARTLQLRMQLYLKQQDWEQLRALLPDLLHAGVLESERWQQLAAQVYREQVRALGDAGDEAGLKGAWKQLPPPVRQDEGLLAVYVEQLLHLGEQRQAERLLQQRIADHWSPRLVYLYGELDGADAAHQLETAERWLEQHPDDAVLLLTLGKISLRNQLWGKARGYLEASISRQPTPEACRLLGSLLERLEEPEKAAECYRKGLELTGPTLTDAMLPAPAEERAAGDESDAKTEDSRSADSA
;
A
#
# COMPACT_ATOMS: atom_id res chain seq x y z
N MET A 1 -34.14 4.22 -54.73
CA MET A 1 -33.55 4.54 -56.06
C MET A 1 -33.17 3.29 -56.86
N LYS A 2 -32.34 2.37 -56.35
CA LYS A 2 -31.93 1.15 -57.09
C LYS A 2 -33.09 0.23 -57.50
N TRP A 3 -34.07 0.03 -56.62
CA TRP A 3 -35.25 -0.81 -56.91
C TRP A 3 -36.22 -0.21 -57.94
N LEU A 4 -36.28 1.12 -58.04
CA LEU A 4 -37.10 1.82 -59.03
C LEU A 4 -36.51 1.71 -60.44
N LEU A 5 -35.18 1.83 -60.58
CA LEU A 5 -34.49 1.65 -61.86
C LEU A 5 -34.60 0.21 -62.37
N VAL A 6 -34.52 -0.79 -61.48
CA VAL A 6 -34.72 -2.19 -61.84
C VAL A 6 -36.17 -2.44 -62.28
N ALA A 7 -37.15 -1.88 -61.57
CA ALA A 7 -38.56 -2.01 -61.96
C ALA A 7 -38.84 -1.37 -63.33
N LEU A 8 -38.27 -0.19 -63.61
CA LEU A 8 -38.40 0.49 -64.89
C LEU A 8 -37.73 -0.29 -66.03
N ALA A 9 -36.53 -0.85 -65.79
CA ALA A 9 -35.82 -1.68 -66.76
C ALA A 9 -36.57 -2.98 -67.06
N VAL A 10 -37.17 -3.62 -66.04
CA VAL A 10 -38.00 -4.82 -66.22
C VAL A 10 -39.29 -4.50 -66.99
N LEU A 11 -39.92 -3.35 -66.72
CA LEU A 11 -41.11 -2.91 -67.46
C LEU A 11 -40.79 -2.64 -68.93
N LEU A 12 -39.71 -1.91 -69.22
CA LEU A 12 -39.24 -1.64 -70.58
C LEU A 12 -38.86 -2.93 -71.32
N ALA A 13 -38.17 -3.87 -70.65
CA ALA A 13 -37.83 -5.17 -71.22
C ALA A 13 -39.09 -6.01 -71.50
N SER A 14 -40.09 -5.99 -70.61
CA SER A 14 -41.36 -6.69 -70.81
C SER A 14 -42.15 -6.14 -72.00
N VAL A 15 -42.17 -4.82 -72.17
CA VAL A 15 -42.84 -4.15 -73.30
C VAL A 15 -42.11 -4.42 -74.62
N ALA A 16 -40.77 -4.41 -74.62
CA ALA A 16 -39.97 -4.73 -75.80
C ALA A 16 -40.14 -6.19 -76.24
N VAL A 17 -40.19 -7.14 -75.29
CA VAL A 17 -40.46 -8.56 -75.59
C VAL A 17 -41.87 -8.76 -76.13
N ALA A 18 -42.87 -8.05 -75.59
CA ALA A 18 -44.24 -8.13 -76.08
C ALA A 18 -44.38 -7.59 -77.52
N LEU A 19 -43.70 -6.48 -77.86
CA LEU A 19 -43.73 -5.87 -79.18
C LEU A 19 -43.08 -6.74 -80.28
N VAL A 20 -42.02 -7.48 -79.95
CA VAL A 20 -41.29 -8.33 -80.92
C VAL A 20 -41.99 -9.69 -81.14
N ALA A 21 -42.79 -10.16 -80.18
CA ALA A 21 -43.37 -11.51 -80.21
C ALA A 21 -44.81 -11.59 -80.77
N LEU A 22 -45.39 -10.47 -81.21
CA LEU A 22 -46.73 -10.37 -81.78
C LEU A 22 -46.90 -10.88 -83.24
N PRO A 23 -45.89 -10.91 -84.13
CA PRO A 23 -46.11 -11.33 -85.52
C PRO A 23 -46.21 -12.85 -85.75
N ASP A 24 -45.40 -13.66 -85.05
CA ASP A 24 -45.42 -15.13 -85.13
C ASP A 24 -44.93 -15.72 -83.79
N PRO A 25 -45.82 -15.99 -82.82
CA PRO A 25 -45.42 -16.63 -81.58
C PRO A 25 -45.17 -18.10 -81.90
N GLY A 26 -43.91 -18.46 -82.17
CA GLY A 26 -43.51 -19.86 -82.32
C GLY A 26 -44.13 -20.73 -81.23
N TYR A 27 -44.48 -21.99 -81.56
CA TYR A 27 -45.16 -22.88 -80.62
C TYR A 27 -44.16 -23.86 -79.99
N VAL A 28 -44.43 -24.23 -78.74
CA VAL A 28 -43.71 -25.27 -78.01
C VAL A 28 -44.70 -26.41 -77.80
N LEU A 29 -44.40 -27.56 -78.41
CA LEU A 29 -45.17 -28.78 -78.25
C LEU A 29 -44.40 -29.71 -77.30
N ILE A 30 -45.01 -30.00 -76.15
CA ILE A 30 -44.46 -30.93 -75.17
C ILE A 30 -45.32 -32.20 -75.22
N GLY A 31 -44.75 -33.28 -75.76
CA GLY A 31 -45.39 -34.59 -75.83
C GLY A 31 -44.91 -35.49 -74.69
N TYR A 32 -45.84 -36.04 -73.91
CA TYR A 32 -45.55 -37.10 -72.93
C TYR A 32 -46.59 -38.22 -73.05
N GLY A 33 -46.19 -39.35 -73.62
CA GLY A 33 -47.11 -40.46 -73.94
C GLY A 33 -48.16 -40.03 -74.97
N ASN A 34 -49.45 -40.18 -74.65
CA ASN A 34 -50.57 -39.81 -75.52
C ASN A 34 -51.07 -38.36 -75.31
N TYR A 35 -50.39 -37.57 -74.46
CA TYR A 35 -50.75 -36.17 -74.20
C TYR A 35 -49.78 -35.24 -74.92
N SER A 36 -50.30 -34.40 -75.82
CA SER A 36 -49.58 -33.28 -76.42
C SER A 36 -50.16 -31.97 -75.92
N ILE A 37 -49.33 -31.19 -75.22
CA ILE A 37 -49.69 -29.84 -74.79
C ILE A 37 -49.01 -28.87 -75.75
N GLU A 38 -49.81 -28.12 -76.50
CA GLU A 38 -49.36 -27.04 -77.37
C GLU A 38 -49.48 -25.71 -76.62
N THR A 39 -48.35 -25.03 -76.42
CA THR A 39 -48.30 -23.72 -75.78
C THR A 39 -47.52 -22.75 -76.66
N THR A 40 -47.78 -21.46 -76.52
CA THR A 40 -46.96 -20.45 -77.21
C THR A 40 -45.61 -20.31 -76.52
N LEU A 41 -44.55 -20.02 -77.29
CA LEU A 41 -43.19 -19.84 -76.77
C LEU A 41 -43.12 -18.79 -75.65
N ILE A 42 -43.92 -17.72 -75.76
CA ILE A 42 -43.98 -16.66 -74.75
C ILE A 42 -44.50 -17.22 -73.42
N VAL A 43 -45.59 -18.00 -73.44
CA VAL A 43 -46.17 -18.59 -72.22
C VAL A 43 -45.17 -19.54 -71.57
N PHE A 44 -44.45 -20.34 -72.36
CA PHE A 44 -43.40 -21.23 -71.86
C PHE A 44 -42.24 -20.47 -71.19
N VAL A 45 -41.75 -19.39 -71.82
CA VAL A 45 -40.67 -18.55 -71.25
C VAL A 45 -41.13 -17.87 -69.97
N VAL A 46 -42.34 -17.31 -69.93
CA VAL A 46 -42.92 -16.70 -68.72
C VAL A 46 -43.03 -17.72 -67.59
N LEU A 47 -43.51 -18.93 -67.88
CA LEU A 47 -43.59 -20.01 -66.89
C LEU A 47 -42.20 -20.37 -66.35
N LEU A 48 -41.19 -20.50 -67.22
CA LEU A 48 -39.82 -20.84 -66.83
C LEU A 48 -39.21 -19.75 -65.94
N VAL A 49 -39.44 -18.47 -66.27
CA VAL A 49 -39.04 -17.33 -65.44
C VAL A 49 -39.73 -17.38 -64.07
N LEU A 50 -41.05 -17.62 -64.03
CA LEU A 50 -41.80 -17.75 -62.77
C LEU A 50 -41.28 -18.91 -61.92
N VAL A 51 -41.02 -20.07 -62.51
CA VAL A 51 -40.46 -21.25 -61.83
C VAL A 51 -39.06 -20.94 -61.30
N TYR A 52 -38.20 -20.30 -62.09
CA TYR A 52 -36.86 -19.89 -61.65
C TYR A 52 -36.92 -18.93 -60.46
N PHE A 53 -37.77 -17.90 -60.51
CA PHE A 53 -37.96 -16.99 -59.39
C PHE A 53 -38.57 -17.69 -58.17
N GLY A 54 -39.53 -18.61 -58.36
CA GLY A 54 -40.10 -19.43 -57.31
C GLY A 54 -39.06 -20.31 -56.61
N LEU A 55 -38.23 -21.03 -57.38
CA LEU A 55 -37.12 -21.84 -56.88
C LEU A 55 -36.07 -20.98 -56.17
N ARG A 56 -35.75 -19.79 -56.70
CA ARG A 56 -34.81 -18.85 -56.08
C ARG A 56 -35.33 -18.30 -54.74
N LEU A 57 -36.64 -18.04 -54.64
CA LEU A 57 -37.28 -17.63 -53.39
C LEU A 57 -37.26 -18.77 -52.36
N LEU A 58 -37.59 -20.01 -52.76
CA LEU A 58 -37.49 -21.18 -51.89
C LEU A 58 -36.05 -21.43 -51.40
N ALA A 59 -35.08 -21.39 -52.32
CA ALA A 59 -33.66 -21.54 -51.98
C ALA A 59 -33.16 -20.40 -51.08
N GLY A 60 -33.65 -19.17 -51.30
CA GLY A 60 -33.39 -18.03 -50.43
C GLY A 60 -33.91 -18.25 -49.02
N LEU A 61 -35.16 -18.71 -48.87
CA LEU A 61 -35.80 -19.02 -47.58
C LEU A 61 -35.02 -20.09 -46.79
N TRP A 62 -34.47 -21.09 -47.47
CA TRP A 62 -33.62 -22.11 -46.83
C TRP A 62 -32.24 -21.61 -46.40
N GLN A 63 -31.73 -20.51 -46.98
CA GLN A 63 -30.44 -19.91 -46.59
C GLN A 63 -30.55 -18.82 -45.50
N VAL A 64 -31.74 -18.26 -45.25
CA VAL A 64 -32.01 -17.30 -44.17
C VAL A 64 -31.66 -17.80 -42.75
N PRO A 65 -31.96 -19.05 -42.33
CA PRO A 65 -31.71 -19.48 -40.95
C PRO A 65 -30.24 -19.35 -40.52
N ARG A 66 -29.28 -19.55 -41.44
CA ARG A 66 -27.84 -19.38 -41.14
C ARG A 66 -27.45 -17.92 -40.94
N LYS A 67 -28.04 -16.97 -41.68
CA LYS A 67 -27.76 -15.52 -41.52
C LYS A 67 -28.43 -14.94 -40.27
N VAL A 68 -29.64 -15.41 -39.92
CA VAL A 68 -30.35 -14.99 -38.71
C VAL A 68 -29.63 -15.48 -37.45
N HIS A 69 -29.09 -16.70 -37.47
CA HIS A 69 -28.34 -17.24 -36.32
C HIS A 69 -27.12 -16.38 -35.95
N HIS A 70 -26.31 -15.96 -36.93
CA HIS A 70 -25.17 -15.07 -36.68
C HIS A 70 -25.60 -13.65 -36.28
N TRP A 71 -26.73 -13.15 -36.79
CA TRP A 71 -27.25 -11.85 -36.40
C TRP A 71 -27.79 -11.85 -34.95
N GLU A 72 -28.49 -12.90 -34.55
CA GLU A 72 -28.91 -13.08 -33.17
C GLU A 72 -27.74 -13.21 -32.21
N GLN A 73 -26.71 -14.00 -32.55
CA GLN A 73 -25.49 -14.10 -31.73
C GLN A 73 -24.82 -12.75 -31.55
N ARG A 74 -24.68 -11.95 -32.62
CA ARG A 74 -24.12 -10.58 -32.55
C ARG A 74 -24.99 -9.66 -31.68
N ARG A 75 -26.31 -9.76 -31.80
CA ARG A 75 -27.24 -8.93 -31.00
C ARG A 75 -27.19 -9.32 -29.51
N ARG A 76 -27.10 -10.62 -29.21
CA ARG A 76 -26.91 -11.14 -27.85
C ARG A 76 -25.57 -10.68 -27.26
N ALA A 77 -24.47 -10.84 -28.00
CA ALA A 77 -23.14 -10.38 -27.56
C ALA A 77 -23.12 -8.88 -27.26
N ARG A 78 -23.70 -8.04 -28.13
CA ARG A 78 -23.83 -6.58 -27.89
C ARG A 78 -24.67 -6.28 -26.65
N ARG A 79 -25.72 -7.05 -26.37
CA ARG A 79 -26.53 -6.89 -25.15
C ARG A 79 -25.74 -7.23 -23.89
N LEU A 80 -24.96 -8.32 -23.93
CA LEU A 80 -24.10 -8.72 -22.82
C LEU A 80 -23.01 -7.68 -22.55
N GLN A 81 -22.38 -7.16 -23.61
CA GLN A 81 -21.39 -6.10 -23.50
C GLN A 81 -21.98 -4.83 -22.89
N ARG A 82 -23.15 -4.38 -23.36
CA ARG A 82 -23.86 -3.23 -22.76
C ARG A 82 -24.15 -3.44 -21.27
N LEU A 83 -24.60 -4.63 -20.86
CA LEU A 83 -24.84 -4.94 -19.45
C LEU A 83 -23.56 -4.87 -18.61
N PHE A 84 -22.43 -5.30 -19.17
CA PHE A 84 -21.13 -5.17 -18.53
C PHE A 84 -20.71 -3.70 -18.41
N ASP A 85 -20.78 -2.93 -19.50
CA ASP A 85 -20.42 -1.51 -19.54
C ASP A 85 -21.27 -0.70 -18.53
N GLU A 86 -22.58 -0.94 -18.49
CA GLU A 86 -23.49 -0.34 -17.51
C GLU A 86 -23.12 -0.70 -16.07
N SER A 87 -22.66 -1.94 -15.82
CA SER A 87 -22.23 -2.34 -14.48
C SER A 87 -20.93 -1.65 -14.04
N VAL A 88 -20.02 -1.39 -14.97
CA VAL A 88 -18.78 -0.64 -14.70
C VAL A 88 -19.10 0.83 -14.43
N ILE A 89 -20.01 1.44 -15.19
CA ILE A 89 -20.47 2.81 -14.94
C ILE A 89 -21.08 2.91 -13.54
N GLU A 90 -21.99 2.00 -13.17
CA GLU A 90 -22.59 2.01 -11.82
C GLU A 90 -21.55 1.80 -10.71
N LEU A 91 -20.51 1.01 -10.95
CA LEU A 91 -19.40 0.85 -10.02
C LEU A 91 -18.64 2.18 -9.81
N LEU A 92 -18.31 2.87 -10.91
CA LEU A 92 -17.60 4.16 -10.89
C LEU A 92 -18.46 5.29 -10.30
N GLU A 93 -19.78 5.23 -10.44
CA GLU A 93 -20.74 6.12 -9.78
C GLU A 93 -20.91 5.84 -8.28
N GLY A 94 -20.20 4.86 -7.71
CA GLY A 94 -20.28 4.51 -6.29
C GLY A 94 -21.55 3.73 -5.92
N ARG A 95 -22.16 3.01 -6.87
CA ARG A 95 -23.39 2.22 -6.67
C ARG A 95 -23.11 0.70 -6.75
N PRO A 96 -22.32 0.12 -5.82
CA PRO A 96 -21.82 -1.25 -5.93
C PRO A 96 -22.93 -2.31 -5.93
N GLN A 97 -24.04 -2.08 -5.21
CA GLN A 97 -25.14 -3.05 -5.15
C GLN A 97 -25.91 -3.16 -6.48
N ARG A 98 -26.02 -2.08 -7.25
CA ARG A 98 -26.67 -2.11 -8.57
C ARG A 98 -25.75 -2.79 -9.59
N ALA A 99 -24.46 -2.44 -9.57
CA ALA A 99 -23.44 -3.08 -10.39
C ALA A 99 -23.41 -4.60 -10.18
N GLU A 100 -23.42 -5.06 -8.92
CA GLU A 100 -23.44 -6.48 -8.59
C GLU A 100 -24.69 -7.18 -9.15
N ARG A 101 -25.87 -6.57 -9.04
CA ARG A 101 -27.12 -7.14 -9.61
C ARG A 101 -27.04 -7.26 -11.13
N ARG A 102 -26.45 -6.28 -11.83
CA ARG A 102 -26.27 -6.34 -13.30
C ARG A 102 -25.27 -7.42 -13.68
N LEU A 103 -24.15 -7.51 -12.97
CA LEU A 103 -23.17 -8.58 -13.16
C LEU A 103 -23.81 -9.94 -12.89
N ALA A 104 -24.54 -10.13 -11.80
CA ALA A 104 -25.24 -11.38 -11.52
C ALA A 104 -26.20 -11.80 -12.65
N ARG A 105 -26.92 -10.85 -13.27
CA ARG A 105 -27.73 -11.13 -14.48
C ARG A 105 -26.87 -11.51 -15.67
N LEU A 106 -25.73 -10.86 -15.86
CA LEU A 106 -24.76 -11.19 -16.91
C LEU A 106 -24.21 -12.61 -16.72
N LEU A 107 -23.85 -13.00 -15.50
CA LEU A 107 -23.30 -14.33 -15.17
C LEU A 107 -24.32 -15.45 -15.46
N LYS A 108 -25.62 -15.23 -15.25
CA LYS A 108 -26.69 -16.19 -15.59
C LYS A 108 -26.75 -16.54 -17.09
N SER A 109 -26.19 -15.70 -17.97
CA SER A 109 -26.15 -15.99 -19.42
C SER A 109 -25.14 -17.08 -19.80
N GLY A 110 -24.18 -17.41 -18.93
CA GLY A 110 -23.09 -18.36 -19.20
C GLY A 110 -22.04 -17.91 -20.23
N GLN A 111 -22.22 -16.71 -20.82
CA GLN A 111 -21.34 -16.13 -21.83
C GLN A 111 -20.57 -14.90 -21.32
N ALA A 112 -20.57 -14.67 -20.01
CA ALA A 112 -19.87 -13.55 -19.40
C ALA A 112 -18.34 -13.75 -19.48
N PRO A 113 -17.56 -12.67 -19.68
CA PRO A 113 -16.10 -12.73 -19.63
C PRO A 113 -15.59 -12.98 -18.19
N LEU A 114 -14.37 -13.50 -18.04
CA LEU A 114 -13.74 -13.75 -16.73
C LEU A 114 -13.78 -12.52 -15.82
N GLN A 115 -13.50 -11.34 -16.37
CA GLN A 115 -13.51 -10.08 -15.63
C GLN A 115 -14.84 -9.81 -14.92
N ALA A 116 -15.98 -10.22 -15.50
CA ALA A 116 -17.29 -10.05 -14.89
C ALA A 116 -17.49 -10.93 -13.65
N TYR A 117 -16.91 -12.14 -13.64
CA TYR A 117 -16.94 -13.00 -12.46
C TYR A 117 -16.04 -12.44 -11.35
N LEU A 118 -14.84 -12.00 -11.70
CA LEU A 118 -13.90 -11.43 -10.74
C LEU A 118 -14.41 -10.10 -10.17
N SER A 119 -15.03 -9.24 -10.98
CA SER A 119 -15.63 -7.99 -10.49
C SER A 119 -16.83 -8.26 -9.57
N ALA A 120 -17.68 -9.24 -9.88
CA ALA A 120 -18.76 -9.66 -9.01
C ALA A 120 -18.24 -10.19 -7.66
N ALA A 121 -17.17 -11.00 -7.68
CA ALA A 121 -16.51 -11.48 -6.47
C ALA A 121 -15.96 -10.33 -5.61
N LYS A 122 -15.29 -9.35 -6.24
CA LYS A 122 -14.79 -8.15 -5.56
C LYS A 122 -15.90 -7.33 -4.91
N LEU A 123 -17.00 -7.11 -5.63
CA LEU A 123 -18.18 -6.41 -5.11
C LEU A 123 -18.84 -7.15 -3.94
N ALA A 124 -18.99 -8.47 -4.04
CA ALA A 124 -19.54 -9.28 -2.97
C ALA A 124 -18.66 -9.22 -1.70
N SER A 125 -17.33 -9.24 -1.86
CA SER A 125 -16.38 -9.10 -0.76
C SER A 125 -16.46 -7.72 -0.09
N GLN A 126 -16.58 -6.65 -0.88
CA GLN A 126 -16.79 -5.29 -0.35
C GLN A 126 -18.11 -5.18 0.43
N ALA A 127 -19.15 -5.90 0.00
CA ALA A 127 -20.42 -5.98 0.70
C ALA A 127 -20.39 -6.90 1.95
N GLY A 128 -19.25 -7.52 2.26
CA GLY A 128 -19.11 -8.46 3.38
C GLY A 128 -19.81 -9.81 3.16
N ALA A 129 -20.22 -10.12 1.93
CA ALA A 129 -20.94 -11.35 1.60
C ALA A 129 -19.98 -12.42 1.05
N ASP A 130 -19.21 -13.04 1.97
CA ASP A 130 -18.18 -14.02 1.63
C ASP A 130 -18.72 -15.26 0.90
N ASP A 131 -19.93 -15.73 1.24
CA ASP A 131 -20.58 -16.84 0.52
C ASP A 131 -20.81 -16.53 -0.97
N ARG A 132 -21.21 -15.28 -1.28
CA ARG A 132 -21.44 -14.85 -2.67
C ARG A 132 -20.12 -14.70 -3.41
N ARG A 133 -19.12 -14.12 -2.75
CA ARG A 133 -17.74 -14.04 -3.27
C ARG A 133 -17.23 -15.41 -3.68
N ASP A 134 -17.30 -16.39 -2.77
CA ASP A 134 -16.75 -17.72 -3.00
C ASP A 134 -17.50 -18.46 -4.11
N ARG A 135 -18.83 -18.30 -4.19
CA ARG A 135 -19.62 -18.80 -5.32
C ARG A 135 -19.20 -18.18 -6.66
N TYR A 136 -18.93 -16.87 -6.71
CA TYR A 136 -18.50 -16.22 -7.95
C TYR A 136 -17.11 -16.69 -8.38
N LEU A 137 -16.19 -16.87 -7.44
CA LEU A 137 -14.85 -17.42 -7.71
C LEU A 137 -14.93 -18.87 -8.19
N GLU A 138 -15.74 -19.71 -7.54
CA GLU A 138 -15.94 -21.09 -7.96
C GLU A 138 -16.53 -21.20 -9.38
N LEU A 139 -17.54 -20.37 -9.69
CA LEU A 139 -18.10 -20.28 -11.04
C LEU A 139 -17.04 -19.85 -12.06
N ALA A 140 -16.14 -18.93 -11.69
CA ALA A 140 -15.04 -18.51 -12.55
C ALA A 140 -14.09 -19.68 -12.85
N THR A 141 -13.66 -20.43 -11.82
CA THR A 141 -12.77 -21.59 -11.97
C THR A 141 -13.38 -22.68 -12.85
N ARG A 142 -14.67 -23.00 -12.63
CA ARG A 142 -15.39 -24.00 -13.45
C ARG A 142 -15.51 -23.58 -14.91
N ARG A 143 -15.71 -22.28 -15.17
CA ARG A 143 -15.91 -21.77 -16.54
C ARG A 143 -14.59 -21.55 -17.28
N PHE A 144 -13.55 -21.14 -16.57
CA PHE A 144 -12.24 -20.78 -17.10
C PHE A 144 -11.14 -21.60 -16.41
N PRO A 145 -11.04 -22.92 -16.66
CA PRO A 145 -10.05 -23.77 -16.00
C PRO A 145 -8.60 -23.35 -16.30
N THR A 146 -8.35 -22.74 -17.47
CA THR A 146 -7.05 -22.18 -17.84
C THR A 146 -6.66 -20.95 -17.04
N ALA A 147 -7.62 -20.26 -16.41
CA ALA A 147 -7.40 -19.04 -15.63
C ALA A 147 -7.38 -19.28 -14.12
N THR A 148 -7.22 -20.53 -13.67
CA THR A 148 -7.24 -20.91 -12.24
C THR A 148 -6.29 -20.07 -11.39
N VAL A 149 -5.05 -19.83 -11.85
CA VAL A 149 -4.07 -19.00 -11.15
C VAL A 149 -4.58 -17.56 -10.92
N ALA A 150 -5.22 -16.96 -11.93
CA ALA A 150 -5.75 -15.60 -11.83
C ALA A 150 -6.95 -15.51 -10.87
N VAL A 151 -7.79 -16.54 -10.83
CA VAL A 151 -8.91 -16.64 -9.88
C VAL A 151 -8.38 -16.78 -8.45
N GLU A 152 -7.41 -17.65 -8.22
CA GLU A 152 -6.82 -17.86 -6.90
C GLU A 152 -6.00 -16.64 -6.44
N MET A 153 -5.30 -15.93 -7.33
CA MET A 153 -4.68 -14.64 -7.01
C MET A 153 -5.73 -13.62 -6.54
N THR A 154 -6.88 -13.56 -7.22
CA THR A 154 -7.99 -12.68 -6.81
C THR A 154 -8.57 -13.12 -5.46
N ARG A 155 -8.65 -14.43 -5.19
CA ARG A 155 -9.08 -14.96 -3.89
C ARG A 155 -8.14 -14.49 -2.78
N ALA A 156 -6.83 -14.68 -2.95
CA ALA A 156 -5.82 -14.25 -1.98
C ALA A 156 -5.87 -12.74 -1.72
N GLU A 157 -6.00 -11.92 -2.78
CA GLU A 157 -6.19 -10.46 -2.65
C GLU A 157 -7.39 -10.11 -1.76
N LEU A 158 -8.53 -10.77 -1.98
CA LEU A 158 -9.75 -10.51 -1.23
C LEU A 158 -9.66 -10.97 0.22
N GLN A 159 -9.03 -12.13 0.48
CA GLN A 159 -8.80 -12.62 1.83
C GLN A 159 -7.87 -11.68 2.62
N LEU A 160 -6.79 -11.19 2.00
CA LEU A 160 -5.88 -10.20 2.61
C LEU A 160 -6.58 -8.88 2.91
N ALA A 161 -7.45 -8.40 2.00
CA ALA A 161 -8.23 -7.18 2.21
C ALA A 161 -9.22 -7.30 3.38
N ARG A 162 -9.67 -8.52 3.68
CA ARG A 162 -10.58 -8.84 4.81
C ARG A 162 -9.86 -9.29 6.08
N SER A 163 -8.52 -9.21 6.10
CA SER A 163 -7.69 -9.71 7.21
C SER A 163 -7.92 -11.20 7.54
N GLN A 164 -8.34 -12.01 6.56
CA GLN A 164 -8.50 -13.46 6.68
C GLN A 164 -7.14 -14.15 6.47
N LEU A 165 -6.19 -13.91 7.39
CA LEU A 165 -4.77 -14.25 7.20
C LEU A 165 -4.52 -15.75 7.01
N ASP A 166 -5.17 -16.63 7.80
CA ASP A 166 -4.99 -18.09 7.70
C ASP A 166 -5.45 -18.65 6.34
N GLN A 167 -6.59 -18.15 5.86
CA GLN A 167 -7.12 -18.53 4.54
C GLN A 167 -6.22 -18.01 3.42
N ALA A 168 -5.78 -16.75 3.53
CA ALA A 168 -4.85 -16.15 2.59
C ALA A 168 -3.52 -16.91 2.52
N GLN A 169 -3.00 -17.36 3.66
CA GLN A 169 -1.79 -18.18 3.73
C GLN A 169 -1.97 -19.48 2.97
N THR A 170 -3.06 -20.22 3.24
CA THR A 170 -3.36 -21.48 2.55
C THR A 170 -3.45 -21.28 1.03
N THR A 171 -4.16 -20.24 0.58
CA THR A 171 -4.29 -19.92 -0.85
C THR A 171 -2.95 -19.51 -1.46
N LEU A 172 -2.12 -18.73 -0.75
CA LEU A 172 -0.82 -18.28 -1.24
C LEU A 172 0.23 -19.40 -1.30
N GLU A 173 0.19 -20.37 -0.40
CA GLU A 173 1.03 -21.57 -0.46
C GLU A 173 0.70 -22.43 -1.70
N GLN A 174 -0.59 -22.56 -2.04
CA GLN A 174 -1.01 -23.22 -3.27
C GLN A 174 -0.56 -22.45 -4.52
N LEU A 175 -0.72 -21.12 -4.52
CA LEU A 175 -0.25 -20.25 -5.59
C LEU A 175 1.27 -20.31 -5.78
N GLN A 176 2.04 -20.45 -4.70
CA GLN A 176 3.49 -20.60 -4.78
C GLN A 176 3.90 -21.87 -5.53
N LYS A 177 3.17 -22.99 -5.33
CA LYS A 177 3.44 -24.25 -6.05
C LYS A 177 3.15 -24.14 -7.55
N GLN A 178 2.16 -23.32 -7.93
CA GLN A 178 1.73 -23.16 -9.32
C GLN A 178 2.50 -22.06 -10.06
N ALA A 179 2.83 -20.96 -9.39
CA ALA A 179 3.44 -19.77 -9.95
C ALA A 179 4.42 -19.10 -8.95
N PRO A 180 5.57 -19.74 -8.65
CA PRO A 180 6.49 -19.33 -7.58
C PRO A 180 7.13 -17.96 -7.83
N HIS A 181 7.49 -17.65 -9.08
CA HIS A 181 8.22 -16.43 -9.45
C HIS A 181 7.33 -15.33 -10.02
N SER A 182 6.00 -15.44 -9.90
CA SER A 182 5.13 -14.35 -10.33
C SER A 182 5.28 -13.16 -9.39
N ALA A 183 5.62 -12.00 -9.94
CA ALA A 183 5.73 -10.75 -9.20
C ALA A 183 4.50 -10.46 -8.33
N ARG A 184 3.29 -10.81 -8.82
CA ARG A 184 2.05 -10.62 -8.07
C ARG A 184 1.95 -11.56 -6.86
N THR A 185 2.35 -12.83 -7.01
CA THR A 185 2.39 -13.79 -5.89
C THR A 185 3.34 -13.30 -4.80
N LEU A 186 4.52 -12.81 -5.19
CA LEU A 186 5.50 -12.26 -4.25
C LEU A 186 4.96 -11.03 -3.51
N GLN A 187 4.26 -10.12 -4.21
CA GLN A 187 3.59 -8.97 -3.59
C GLN A 187 2.57 -9.39 -2.53
N LEU A 188 1.72 -10.37 -2.84
CA LEU A 188 0.68 -10.82 -1.91
C LEU A 188 1.28 -11.54 -0.70
N ARG A 189 2.31 -12.36 -0.88
CA ARG A 189 3.05 -12.99 0.23
C ARG A 189 3.74 -11.96 1.12
N MET A 190 4.38 -10.95 0.53
CA MET A 190 4.97 -9.84 1.28
C MET A 190 3.90 -9.13 2.14
N GLN A 191 2.74 -8.82 1.57
CA GLN A 191 1.63 -8.19 2.31
C GLN A 191 1.10 -9.09 3.43
N LEU A 192 1.00 -10.41 3.19
CA LEU A 192 0.60 -11.38 4.21
C LEU A 192 1.59 -11.37 5.39
N TYR A 193 2.88 -11.56 5.12
CA TYR A 193 3.90 -11.66 6.17
C TYR A 193 4.06 -10.35 6.95
N LEU A 194 3.92 -9.20 6.28
CA LEU A 194 3.89 -7.90 6.96
C LEU A 194 2.69 -7.77 7.92
N LYS A 195 1.52 -8.30 7.56
CA LYS A 195 0.34 -8.30 8.44
C LYS A 195 0.44 -9.30 9.58
N GLN A 196 1.07 -10.44 9.35
CA GLN A 196 1.32 -11.47 10.36
C GLN A 196 2.52 -11.13 11.27
N GLN A 197 3.34 -10.13 10.90
CA GLN A 197 4.63 -9.84 11.53
C GLN A 197 5.58 -11.05 11.52
N ASP A 198 5.48 -11.90 10.49
CA ASP A 198 6.37 -13.04 10.30
C ASP A 198 7.65 -12.59 9.61
N TRP A 199 8.60 -12.12 10.41
CA TRP A 199 9.88 -11.58 9.95
C TRP A 199 10.78 -12.66 9.33
N GLU A 200 10.65 -13.92 9.76
CA GLU A 200 11.47 -15.01 9.23
C GLU A 200 11.12 -15.33 7.78
N GLN A 201 9.82 -15.49 7.49
CA GLN A 201 9.35 -15.75 6.14
C GLN A 201 9.56 -14.54 5.23
N LEU A 202 9.38 -13.33 5.76
CA LEU A 202 9.62 -12.11 5.01
C LEU A 202 11.10 -11.96 4.63
N ARG A 203 12.03 -12.31 5.52
CA ARG A 203 13.47 -12.35 5.24
C ARG A 203 13.82 -13.33 4.12
N ALA A 204 13.25 -14.54 4.17
CA ALA A 204 13.45 -15.53 3.11
C ALA A 204 12.92 -15.05 1.76
N LEU A 205 11.91 -14.19 1.75
CA LEU A 205 11.29 -13.61 0.55
C LEU A 205 12.07 -12.40 -0.03
N LEU A 206 12.93 -11.73 0.76
CA LEU A 206 13.64 -10.51 0.32
C LEU A 206 14.47 -10.70 -0.95
N PRO A 207 15.27 -11.77 -1.12
CA PRO A 207 16.03 -11.99 -2.36
C PRO A 207 15.11 -12.12 -3.56
N ASP A 208 14.01 -12.88 -3.44
CA ASP A 208 13.06 -13.09 -4.53
C ASP A 208 12.36 -11.78 -4.94
N LEU A 209 12.03 -10.92 -3.96
CA LEU A 209 11.46 -9.59 -4.21
C LEU A 209 12.39 -8.68 -5.02
N LEU A 210 13.70 -8.77 -4.73
CA LEU A 210 14.72 -8.00 -5.46
C LEU A 210 14.87 -8.51 -6.90
N HIS A 211 14.99 -9.82 -7.09
CA HIS A 211 15.18 -10.44 -8.41
C HIS A 211 13.95 -10.24 -9.32
N ALA A 212 12.74 -10.29 -8.76
CA ALA A 212 11.51 -10.09 -9.52
C ALA A 212 11.19 -8.61 -9.80
N GLY A 213 11.99 -7.66 -9.28
CA GLY A 213 11.76 -6.23 -9.50
C GLY A 213 10.42 -5.73 -8.95
N VAL A 214 9.91 -6.38 -7.90
CA VAL A 214 8.59 -6.07 -7.31
C VAL A 214 8.58 -4.71 -6.62
N LEU A 215 9.74 -4.34 -6.06
CA LEU A 215 9.97 -3.09 -5.34
C LEU A 215 11.09 -2.33 -6.02
N GLU A 216 11.00 -0.99 -5.97
CA GLU A 216 12.12 -0.11 -6.25
C GLU A 216 13.25 -0.36 -5.25
N SER A 217 14.49 -0.12 -5.67
CA SER A 217 15.69 -0.38 -4.85
C SER A 217 15.62 0.28 -3.47
N GLU A 218 15.15 1.52 -3.39
CA GLU A 218 15.01 2.25 -2.12
C GLU A 218 13.95 1.63 -1.20
N ARG A 219 12.77 1.29 -1.73
CA ARG A 219 11.71 0.64 -0.94
C ARG A 219 12.13 -0.75 -0.47
N TRP A 220 12.88 -1.48 -1.30
CA TRP A 220 13.45 -2.75 -0.91
C TRP A 220 14.45 -2.59 0.24
N GLN A 221 15.33 -1.58 0.18
CA GLN A 221 16.28 -1.29 1.26
C GLN A 221 15.58 -0.95 2.57
N GLN A 222 14.55 -0.10 2.53
CA GLN A 222 13.76 0.26 3.72
C GLN A 222 13.07 -0.97 4.33
N LEU A 223 12.44 -1.81 3.50
CA LEU A 223 11.79 -3.04 3.95
C LEU A 223 12.83 -4.02 4.54
N ALA A 224 13.95 -4.21 3.87
CA ALA A 224 15.01 -5.10 4.33
C ALA A 224 15.57 -4.60 5.67
N ALA A 225 15.88 -3.31 5.81
CA ALA A 225 16.36 -2.72 7.05
C ALA A 225 15.37 -2.93 8.20
N GLN A 226 14.06 -2.78 7.95
CA GLN A 226 13.03 -3.07 8.94
C GLN A 226 13.04 -4.55 9.37
N VAL A 227 13.04 -5.48 8.41
CA VAL A 227 13.03 -6.93 8.69
C VAL A 227 14.25 -7.35 9.51
N TYR A 228 15.44 -6.91 9.10
CA TYR A 228 16.66 -7.25 9.82
C TYR A 228 16.75 -6.57 11.19
N ARG A 229 16.14 -5.39 11.37
CA ARG A 229 16.09 -4.70 12.66
C ARG A 229 15.28 -5.49 13.69
N GLU A 230 14.11 -5.98 13.28
CA GLU A 230 13.29 -6.82 14.18
C GLU A 230 13.96 -8.16 14.47
N GLN A 231 14.67 -8.74 13.49
CA GLN A 231 15.47 -9.94 13.73
C GLN A 231 16.59 -9.70 14.75
N VAL A 232 17.34 -8.59 14.61
CA VAL A 232 18.42 -8.22 15.53
C VAL A 232 17.89 -8.04 16.94
N ARG A 233 16.72 -7.38 17.10
CA ARG A 233 16.05 -7.23 18.40
C ARG A 233 15.69 -8.59 18.99
N ALA A 234 15.03 -9.45 18.21
CA ALA A 234 14.62 -10.77 18.68
C ALA A 234 15.81 -11.65 19.12
N LEU A 235 16.95 -11.59 18.39
CA LEU A 235 18.16 -12.31 18.75
C LEU A 235 18.83 -11.74 20.02
N GLY A 236 18.83 -10.42 20.16
CA GLY A 236 19.34 -9.74 21.35
C GLY A 236 18.51 -10.07 22.60
N ASP A 237 17.18 -10.01 22.49
CA ASP A 237 16.24 -10.37 23.56
C ASP A 237 16.39 -11.86 23.98
N ALA A 238 16.72 -12.74 23.02
CA ALA A 238 16.97 -14.15 23.28
C ALA A 238 18.36 -14.44 23.88
N GLY A 239 19.27 -13.46 23.94
CA GLY A 239 20.62 -13.66 24.43
C GLY A 239 21.56 -14.39 23.47
N ASP A 240 21.19 -14.56 22.19
CA ASP A 240 21.97 -15.34 21.22
C ASP A 240 23.06 -14.48 20.54
N GLU A 241 24.20 -14.38 21.21
CA GLU A 241 25.38 -13.63 20.73
C GLU A 241 25.91 -14.17 19.39
N ALA A 242 25.98 -15.50 19.25
CA ALA A 242 26.50 -16.13 18.04
C ALA A 242 25.57 -15.91 16.84
N GLY A 243 24.26 -16.06 17.07
CA GLY A 243 23.22 -15.77 16.09
C GLY A 243 23.22 -14.31 15.67
N LEU A 244 23.36 -13.38 16.62
CA LEU A 244 23.44 -11.94 16.35
C LEU A 244 24.64 -11.58 15.46
N LYS A 245 25.83 -12.11 15.78
CA LYS A 245 27.05 -11.91 14.97
C LYS A 245 26.92 -12.57 13.59
N GLY A 246 26.29 -13.74 13.51
CA GLY A 246 26.00 -14.43 12.26
C GLY A 246 25.06 -13.63 11.36
N ALA A 247 23.95 -13.13 11.91
CA ALA A 247 22.96 -12.33 11.20
C ALA A 247 23.57 -11.05 10.61
N TRP A 248 24.40 -10.35 11.39
CA TRP A 248 25.09 -9.14 10.93
C TRP A 248 26.01 -9.38 9.74
N LYS A 249 26.75 -10.50 9.73
CA LYS A 249 27.65 -10.86 8.63
C LYS A 249 26.90 -11.18 7.33
N GLN A 250 25.69 -11.73 7.45
CA GLN A 250 24.82 -12.09 6.32
C GLN A 250 24.07 -10.90 5.72
N LEU A 251 24.14 -9.71 6.34
CA LEU A 251 23.45 -8.53 5.84
C LEU A 251 23.97 -8.11 4.46
N PRO A 252 23.07 -7.83 3.50
CA PRO A 252 23.42 -7.21 2.23
C PRO A 252 24.16 -5.88 2.45
N PRO A 253 25.19 -5.55 1.63
CA PRO A 253 25.92 -4.29 1.73
C PRO A 253 25.05 -3.02 1.83
N PRO A 254 23.98 -2.84 1.01
CA PRO A 254 23.17 -1.63 1.09
C PRO A 254 22.39 -1.51 2.41
N VAL A 255 22.00 -2.64 3.00
CA VAL A 255 21.26 -2.66 4.27
C VAL A 255 22.19 -2.41 5.46
N ARG A 256 23.44 -2.85 5.36
CA ARG A 256 24.47 -2.61 6.40
C ARG A 256 24.85 -1.13 6.56
N GLN A 257 24.49 -0.29 5.59
CA GLN A 257 24.68 1.15 5.64
C GLN A 257 23.52 1.88 6.35
N ASP A 258 22.41 1.19 6.64
CA ASP A 258 21.30 1.78 7.39
C ASP A 258 21.74 2.12 8.81
N GLU A 259 21.79 3.42 9.11
CA GLU A 259 22.20 3.94 10.42
C GLU A 259 21.29 3.43 11.54
N GLY A 260 19.97 3.35 11.28
CA GLY A 260 19.00 2.89 12.27
C GLY A 260 19.20 1.42 12.65
N LEU A 261 19.51 0.55 11.69
CA LEU A 261 19.85 -0.85 11.92
C LEU A 261 21.18 -0.99 12.65
N LEU A 262 22.19 -0.21 12.27
CA LEU A 262 23.48 -0.19 12.97
C LEU A 262 23.32 0.19 14.45
N ALA A 263 22.55 1.24 14.73
CA ALA A 263 22.28 1.68 16.09
C ALA A 263 21.61 0.58 16.93
N VAL A 264 20.58 -0.08 16.39
CA VAL A 264 19.91 -1.20 17.08
C VAL A 264 20.86 -2.38 17.28
N TYR A 265 21.71 -2.69 16.31
CA TYR A 265 22.72 -3.75 16.45
C TYR A 265 23.71 -3.44 17.57
N VAL A 266 24.18 -2.20 17.66
CA VAL A 266 25.10 -1.74 18.72
C VAL A 266 24.41 -1.77 20.09
N GLU A 267 23.15 -1.31 20.18
CA GLU A 267 22.34 -1.40 21.40
C GLU A 267 22.23 -2.86 21.88
N GLN A 268 21.97 -3.82 20.98
CA GLN A 268 21.94 -5.24 21.35
C GLN A 268 23.31 -5.79 21.76
N LEU A 269 24.40 -5.37 21.11
CA LEU A 269 25.75 -5.74 21.55
C LEU A 269 26.07 -5.21 22.95
N LEU A 270 25.61 -3.99 23.29
CA LEU A 270 25.75 -3.42 24.63
C LEU A 270 24.99 -4.26 25.67
N HIS A 271 23.76 -4.67 25.37
CA HIS A 271 22.97 -5.54 26.24
C HIS A 271 23.62 -6.90 26.50
N LEU A 272 24.31 -7.47 25.51
CA LEU A 272 25.04 -8.73 25.61
C LEU A 272 26.45 -8.59 26.21
N GLY A 273 26.91 -7.36 26.52
CA GLY A 273 28.23 -7.11 27.09
C GLY A 273 29.39 -7.10 26.07
N GLU A 274 29.10 -7.15 24.77
CA GLU A 274 30.08 -7.21 23.67
C GLU A 274 30.65 -5.82 23.30
N GLN A 275 31.12 -5.09 24.31
CA GLN A 275 31.50 -3.68 24.21
C GLN A 275 32.69 -3.44 23.27
N ARG A 276 33.71 -4.32 23.29
CA ARG A 276 34.89 -4.16 22.41
C ARG A 276 34.53 -4.23 20.93
N GLN A 277 33.57 -5.07 20.56
CA GLN A 277 33.13 -5.19 19.17
C GLN A 277 32.31 -3.96 18.77
N ALA A 278 31.39 -3.54 19.63
CA ALA A 278 30.57 -2.34 19.42
C ALA A 278 31.45 -1.09 19.27
N GLU A 279 32.49 -0.95 20.09
CA GLU A 279 33.44 0.17 20.04
C GLU A 279 34.15 0.25 18.68
N ARG A 280 34.75 -0.85 18.21
CA ARG A 280 35.44 -0.88 16.92
C ARG A 280 34.50 -0.58 15.75
N LEU A 281 33.28 -1.12 15.80
CA LEU A 281 32.29 -0.91 14.75
C LEU A 281 31.84 0.57 14.70
N LEU A 282 31.59 1.19 15.85
CA LEU A 282 31.23 2.60 15.93
C LEU A 282 32.37 3.50 15.45
N GLN A 283 33.62 3.24 15.86
CA GLN A 283 34.78 4.03 15.42
C GLN A 283 34.92 4.02 13.89
N GLN A 284 34.81 2.85 13.26
CA GLN A 284 34.87 2.72 11.80
C GLN A 284 33.74 3.50 11.14
N ARG A 285 32.51 3.35 11.63
CA ARG A 285 31.33 3.95 11.02
C ARG A 285 31.24 5.46 11.20
N ILE A 286 31.63 5.98 12.36
CA ILE A 286 31.68 7.43 12.63
C ILE A 286 32.74 8.10 11.75
N ALA A 287 33.89 7.43 11.53
CA ALA A 287 34.93 7.92 10.63
C ALA A 287 34.49 7.95 9.16
N ASP A 288 33.71 6.97 8.71
CA ASP A 288 33.15 6.94 7.35
C ASP A 288 32.00 7.97 7.17
N HIS A 289 31.09 8.03 8.15
CA HIS A 289 29.88 8.84 8.12
C HIS A 289 29.56 9.38 9.52
N TRP A 290 29.73 10.69 9.70
CA TRP A 290 29.40 11.36 10.96
C TRP A 290 27.89 11.26 11.25
N SER A 291 27.55 10.68 12.40
CA SER A 291 26.19 10.65 12.94
C SER A 291 26.18 10.96 14.44
N PRO A 292 25.44 11.98 14.89
CA PRO A 292 25.25 12.25 16.30
C PRO A 292 24.68 11.06 17.08
N ARG A 293 23.80 10.25 16.46
CA ARG A 293 23.23 9.06 17.12
C ARG A 293 24.30 8.00 17.41
N LEU A 294 25.22 7.77 16.48
CA LEU A 294 26.31 6.82 16.69
C LEU A 294 27.33 7.35 17.71
N VAL A 295 27.59 8.65 17.69
CA VAL A 295 28.45 9.31 18.69
C VAL A 295 27.84 9.22 20.08
N TYR A 296 26.52 9.36 20.21
CA TYR A 296 25.81 9.14 21.47
C TYR A 296 26.02 7.70 21.99
N LEU A 297 25.79 6.68 21.14
CA LEU A 297 25.99 5.28 21.49
C LEU A 297 27.46 4.97 21.85
N TYR A 298 28.41 5.67 21.24
CA TYR A 298 29.82 5.55 21.61
C TYR A 298 30.09 5.97 23.07
N GLY A 299 29.34 6.94 23.59
CA GLY A 299 29.42 7.37 24.99
C GLY A 299 28.79 6.41 26.00
N GLU A 300 27.88 5.54 25.55
CA GLU A 300 27.24 4.50 26.38
C GLU A 300 28.12 3.25 26.56
N LEU A 301 29.14 3.07 25.72
CA LEU A 301 30.04 1.93 25.82
C LEU A 301 30.86 1.99 27.10
N ASP A 302 30.80 0.95 27.94
CA ASP A 302 31.81 0.75 28.98
C ASP A 302 33.10 0.11 28.43
N GLY A 303 33.78 0.79 27.52
CA GLY A 303 35.02 0.28 26.92
C GLY A 303 36.03 -0.24 27.96
N ALA A 304 36.76 -1.31 27.60
CA ALA A 304 37.77 -1.92 28.47
C ALA A 304 38.92 -0.93 28.82
N ASP A 305 39.14 0.07 27.97
CA ASP A 305 40.07 1.18 28.19
C ASP A 305 39.33 2.51 27.96
N ALA A 306 38.85 3.10 29.06
CA ALA A 306 38.11 4.35 29.02
C ALA A 306 39.01 5.54 28.61
N ALA A 307 40.32 5.47 28.82
CA ALA A 307 41.25 6.54 28.47
C ALA A 307 41.46 6.58 26.95
N HIS A 308 41.69 5.43 26.34
CA HIS A 308 41.77 5.32 24.88
C HIS A 308 40.45 5.71 24.19
N GLN A 309 39.32 5.35 24.79
CA GLN A 309 37.99 5.78 24.32
C GLN A 309 37.86 7.31 24.32
N LEU A 310 38.36 7.98 25.37
CA LEU A 310 38.36 9.44 25.47
C LEU A 310 39.26 10.07 24.41
N GLU A 311 40.50 9.60 24.27
CA GLU A 311 41.45 10.12 23.27
C GLU A 311 40.88 10.03 21.84
N THR A 312 40.20 8.93 21.53
CA THR A 312 39.56 8.75 20.22
C THR A 312 38.44 9.75 19.99
N ALA A 313 37.58 9.97 21.00
CA ALA A 313 36.51 10.94 20.92
C ALA A 313 37.03 12.39 20.90
N GLU A 314 38.13 12.71 21.59
CA GLU A 314 38.76 14.04 21.57
C GLU A 314 39.31 14.37 20.17
N ARG A 315 39.80 13.39 19.40
CA ARG A 315 40.19 13.62 17.99
C ARG A 315 39.01 14.03 17.12
N TRP A 316 37.80 13.53 17.40
CA TRP A 316 36.61 13.95 16.66
C TRP A 316 36.22 15.41 16.95
N LEU A 317 36.58 15.92 18.12
CA LEU A 317 36.31 17.31 18.50
C LEU A 317 37.05 18.32 17.63
N GLU A 318 38.22 17.94 17.09
CA GLU A 318 38.97 18.79 16.15
C GLU A 318 38.18 19.07 14.87
N GLN A 319 37.37 18.11 14.42
CA GLN A 319 36.57 18.20 13.19
C GLN A 319 35.14 18.68 13.48
N HIS A 320 34.62 18.41 14.68
CA HIS A 320 33.24 18.71 15.09
C HIS A 320 33.18 19.45 16.43
N PRO A 321 33.76 20.67 16.55
CA PRO A 321 33.91 21.36 17.84
C PRO A 321 32.60 21.82 18.48
N ASP A 322 31.57 22.08 17.66
CA ASP A 322 30.27 22.61 18.11
C ASP A 322 29.18 21.53 18.23
N ASP A 323 29.48 20.25 17.99
CA ASP A 323 28.50 19.17 18.09
C ASP A 323 28.14 18.89 19.56
N ALA A 324 26.91 19.25 19.93
CA ALA A 324 26.42 19.13 21.30
C ALA A 324 26.39 17.68 21.81
N VAL A 325 26.17 16.72 20.91
CA VAL A 325 26.11 15.29 21.25
C VAL A 325 27.50 14.73 21.46
N LEU A 326 28.48 15.15 20.65
CA LEU A 326 29.88 14.80 20.90
C LEU A 326 30.37 15.35 22.24
N LEU A 327 30.04 16.61 22.57
CA LEU A 327 30.40 17.21 23.85
C LEU A 327 29.75 16.47 25.04
N LEU A 328 28.49 16.03 24.90
CA LEU A 328 27.83 15.19 25.90
C LEU A 328 28.57 13.85 26.06
N THR A 329 28.90 13.19 24.95
CA THR A 329 29.65 11.93 24.92
C THR A 329 31.01 12.07 25.59
N LEU A 330 31.76 13.13 25.27
CA LEU A 330 33.04 13.45 25.92
C LEU A 330 32.89 13.69 27.42
N GLY A 331 31.82 14.38 27.83
CA GLY A 331 31.46 14.57 29.23
C GLY A 331 31.24 13.23 29.94
N LYS A 332 30.45 12.32 29.36
CA LYS A 332 30.17 10.98 29.90
C LYS A 332 31.43 10.13 30.04
N ILE A 333 32.27 10.09 29.00
CA ILE A 333 33.52 9.34 29.04
C ILE A 333 34.49 9.96 30.06
N SER A 334 34.54 11.30 30.17
CA SER A 334 35.39 12.00 31.14
C SER A 334 34.97 11.71 32.59
N LEU A 335 33.65 11.62 32.86
CA LEU A 335 33.12 11.20 34.17
C LEU A 335 33.59 9.79 34.53
N ARG A 336 33.56 8.85 33.58
CA ARG A 336 34.03 7.46 33.77
C ARG A 336 35.54 7.41 34.03
N ASN A 337 36.32 8.28 33.40
CA ASN A 337 37.76 8.44 33.65
C ASN A 337 38.08 9.28 34.91
N GLN A 338 37.09 9.73 35.67
CA GLN A 338 37.27 10.58 36.86
C GLN A 338 37.97 11.92 36.57
N LEU A 339 37.87 12.41 35.32
CA LEU A 339 38.43 13.69 34.88
C LEU A 339 37.41 14.81 35.08
N TRP A 340 37.11 15.13 36.33
CA TRP A 340 36.01 16.02 36.74
C TRP A 340 36.04 17.40 36.08
N GLY A 341 37.22 18.03 35.97
CA GLY A 341 37.37 19.35 35.34
C GLY A 341 37.05 19.34 33.84
N LYS A 342 37.54 18.33 33.11
CA LYS A 342 37.22 18.13 31.68
C LYS A 342 35.73 17.82 31.50
N ALA A 343 35.19 16.93 32.34
CA ALA A 343 33.79 16.56 32.32
C ALA A 343 32.87 17.78 32.50
N ARG A 344 33.17 18.65 33.47
CA ARG A 344 32.43 19.90 33.69
C ARG A 344 32.45 20.78 32.44
N GLY A 345 33.64 21.04 31.88
CA GLY A 345 33.78 21.89 30.69
C GLY A 345 33.01 21.36 29.48
N TYR A 346 33.10 20.05 29.20
CA TYR A 346 32.37 19.43 28.09
C TYR A 346 30.85 19.44 28.30
N LEU A 347 30.36 19.17 29.52
CA LEU A 347 28.93 19.18 29.83
C LEU A 347 28.34 20.60 29.80
N GLU A 348 29.04 21.60 30.34
CA GLU A 348 28.65 23.02 30.25
C GLU A 348 28.59 23.49 28.80
N ALA A 349 29.59 23.10 27.98
CA ALA A 349 29.60 23.39 26.55
C ALA A 349 28.43 22.72 25.83
N SER A 350 28.16 21.43 26.09
CA SER A 350 27.02 20.70 25.53
C SER A 350 25.68 21.39 25.85
N ILE A 351 25.44 21.72 27.12
CA ILE A 351 24.21 22.40 27.58
C ILE A 351 24.06 23.78 26.94
N SER A 352 25.17 24.48 26.71
CA SER A 352 25.17 25.80 26.07
C SER A 352 24.79 25.73 24.59
N ARG A 353 25.08 24.62 23.89
CA ARG A 353 24.72 24.40 22.49
C ARG A 353 23.32 23.82 22.33
N GLN A 354 23.06 22.72 23.02
CA GLN A 354 21.76 22.05 23.01
C GLN A 354 21.47 21.51 24.41
N PRO A 355 20.63 22.20 25.19
CA PRO A 355 20.29 21.74 26.53
C PRO A 355 19.45 20.47 26.44
N THR A 356 19.96 19.38 27.01
CA THR A 356 19.23 18.12 27.16
C THR A 356 19.03 17.80 28.64
N PRO A 357 17.92 17.13 29.02
CA PRO A 357 17.69 16.71 30.40
C PRO A 357 18.83 15.84 30.94
N GLU A 358 19.39 14.97 30.10
CA GLU A 358 20.48 14.09 30.47
C GLU A 358 21.77 14.88 30.77
N ALA A 359 22.17 15.81 29.91
CA ALA A 359 23.35 16.63 30.13
C ALA A 359 23.23 17.44 31.43
N CYS A 360 22.06 18.03 31.68
CA CYS A 360 21.76 18.76 32.91
C CYS A 360 21.84 17.87 34.15
N ARG A 361 21.32 16.64 34.08
CA ARG A 361 21.37 15.66 35.17
C ARG A 361 22.81 15.22 35.47
N LEU A 362 23.62 14.99 34.44
CA LEU A 362 25.03 14.60 34.58
C LEU A 362 25.89 15.73 35.16
N LEU A 363 25.64 16.99 34.73
CA LEU A 363 26.33 18.14 35.31
C LEU A 363 25.90 18.37 36.75
N GLY A 364 24.61 18.25 37.07
CA GLY A 364 24.11 18.35 38.43
C GLY A 364 24.76 17.32 39.36
N SER A 365 24.84 16.06 38.95
CA SER A 365 25.44 15.00 39.77
C SER A 365 26.95 15.17 39.94
N LEU A 366 27.63 15.74 38.95
CA LEU A 366 29.02 16.14 39.08
C LEU A 366 29.20 17.29 40.08
N LEU A 367 28.35 18.32 40.02
CA LEU A 367 28.42 19.48 40.91
C LEU A 367 28.12 19.12 42.36
N GLU A 368 27.20 18.19 42.62
CA GLU A 368 26.98 17.65 43.97
C GLU A 368 28.26 16.99 44.53
N ARG A 369 28.97 16.21 43.71
CA ARG A 369 30.25 15.59 44.10
C ARG A 369 31.37 16.60 44.31
N LEU A 370 31.27 17.78 43.69
CA LEU A 370 32.19 18.90 43.85
C LEU A 370 31.77 19.85 44.99
N GLU A 371 30.77 19.48 45.80
CA GLU A 371 30.26 20.29 46.91
C GLU A 371 29.69 21.66 46.48
N GLU A 372 29.15 21.76 45.26
CA GLU A 372 28.46 22.94 44.71
C GLU A 372 26.93 22.72 44.57
N PRO A 373 26.16 22.51 45.67
CA PRO A 373 24.76 22.08 45.62
C PRO A 373 23.80 23.12 45.02
N GLU A 374 24.07 24.41 45.17
CA GLU A 374 23.23 25.48 44.61
C GLU A 374 23.22 25.43 43.08
N LYS A 375 24.40 25.31 42.45
CA LYS A 375 24.52 25.17 41.00
C LYS A 375 23.99 23.83 40.50
N ALA A 376 24.14 22.77 41.30
CA ALA A 376 23.54 21.47 41.00
C ALA A 376 22.01 21.58 40.92
N ALA A 377 21.37 22.25 41.89
CA ALA A 377 19.93 22.47 41.92
C ALA A 377 19.44 23.30 40.70
N GLU A 378 20.19 24.32 40.28
CA GLU A 378 19.91 25.06 39.05
C GLU A 378 19.97 24.18 37.81
N CYS A 379 20.99 23.32 37.70
CA CYS A 379 21.12 22.37 36.59
C CYS A 379 19.95 21.38 36.57
N TYR A 380 19.57 20.82 37.71
CA TYR A 380 18.41 19.93 37.79
C TYR A 380 17.10 20.62 37.44
N ARG A 381 16.88 21.85 37.92
CA ARG A 381 15.70 22.65 37.57
C ARG A 381 15.61 22.87 36.07
N LYS A 382 16.71 23.30 35.45
CA LYS A 382 16.80 23.46 34.00
C LYS A 382 16.52 22.14 33.26
N GLY A 383 17.02 21.02 33.76
CA GLY A 383 16.74 19.69 33.22
C GLY A 383 15.27 19.29 33.31
N LEU A 384 14.58 19.63 34.40
CA LEU A 384 13.15 19.36 34.63
C LEU A 384 12.24 20.24 33.76
N GLU A 385 12.61 21.51 33.57
CA GLU A 385 11.92 22.42 32.65
C GLU A 385 11.91 21.91 31.20
N LEU A 386 12.89 21.09 30.83
CA LEU A 386 12.99 20.47 29.50
C LEU A 386 12.17 19.19 29.34
N THR A 387 11.80 18.50 30.43
CA THR A 387 11.02 17.24 30.39
C THR A 387 9.52 17.44 30.65
N GLY A 388 9.14 18.50 31.37
CA GLY A 388 7.73 18.80 31.65
C GLY A 388 7.12 19.80 30.66
N PRO A 389 5.79 19.81 30.48
CA PRO A 389 5.13 21.03 30.02
C PRO A 389 5.49 22.13 31.03
N THR A 390 5.88 23.32 30.55
CA THR A 390 6.11 24.48 31.40
C THR A 390 4.94 24.61 32.36
N LEU A 391 5.16 24.25 33.63
CA LEU A 391 4.20 24.49 34.70
C LEU A 391 4.08 26.01 34.75
N THR A 392 3.06 26.52 34.09
CA THR A 392 2.82 27.95 34.05
C THR A 392 2.60 28.38 35.49
N ASP A 393 3.23 29.50 35.84
CA ASP A 393 3.08 30.25 37.11
C ASP A 393 1.61 30.47 37.54
N ALA A 394 0.65 30.16 36.66
CA ALA A 394 -0.79 30.20 36.86
C ALA A 394 -1.35 29.17 37.86
N MET A 395 -0.61 28.13 38.27
CA MET A 395 -1.10 27.14 39.25
C MET A 395 -0.68 27.44 40.71
N LEU A 396 0.24 28.39 40.92
CA LEU A 396 0.62 28.82 42.26
C LEU A 396 -0.13 30.11 42.58
N PRO A 397 -0.97 30.16 43.64
CA PRO A 397 -1.56 31.41 44.08
C PRO A 397 -0.43 32.38 44.44
N ALA A 398 -0.54 33.63 43.98
CA ALA A 398 0.41 34.69 44.33
C ALA A 398 0.59 34.71 45.86
N PRO A 399 1.82 34.89 46.37
CA PRO A 399 2.06 34.98 47.80
C PRO A 399 1.12 36.05 48.34
N ALA A 400 0.27 35.67 49.31
CA ALA A 400 -0.65 36.59 49.94
C ALA A 400 0.18 37.73 50.52
N GLU A 401 0.12 38.91 49.89
CA GLU A 401 0.63 40.14 50.48
C GLU A 401 0.05 40.22 51.88
N GLU A 402 0.95 40.20 52.88
CA GLU A 402 0.63 40.53 54.25
C GLU A 402 -0.20 41.80 54.21
N ARG A 403 -1.51 41.66 54.49
CA ARG A 403 -2.37 42.79 54.78
C ARG A 403 -1.79 43.45 56.03
N ALA A 404 -0.93 44.43 55.80
CA ALA A 404 -0.68 45.51 56.74
C ALA A 404 -2.01 46.26 56.91
N ALA A 405 -2.89 45.70 57.74
CA ALA A 405 -3.96 46.46 58.36
C ALA A 405 -3.32 47.29 59.48
N GLY A 406 -2.71 48.42 59.08
CA GLY A 406 -2.62 49.58 59.93
C GLY A 406 -4.04 50.09 60.14
N ASP A 407 -4.68 49.60 61.20
CA ASP A 407 -5.91 50.18 61.74
C ASP A 407 -5.49 51.25 62.74
N GLU A 408 -5.21 52.46 62.25
CA GLU A 408 -5.13 53.64 63.11
C GLU A 408 -5.39 54.93 62.32
N SER A 409 -6.34 55.71 62.83
CA SER A 409 -6.67 57.10 62.49
C SER A 409 -7.42 57.35 61.18
N ASP A 410 -8.74 57.56 61.29
CA ASP A 410 -9.34 58.87 61.01
C ASP A 410 -10.85 58.88 61.30
N ALA A 411 -11.23 59.37 62.48
CA ALA A 411 -12.61 59.80 62.76
C ALA A 411 -12.66 60.87 63.88
N LYS A 412 -12.31 62.10 63.52
CA LYS A 412 -12.82 63.35 64.11
C LYS A 412 -12.96 64.30 62.92
N THR A 413 -14.10 64.88 62.59
CA THR A 413 -14.76 65.98 63.30
C THR A 413 -16.06 66.33 62.54
N GLU A 414 -16.98 67.03 63.21
CA GLU A 414 -18.27 67.60 62.74
C GLU A 414 -19.44 66.59 62.88
N ASP A 415 -20.44 66.82 63.72
CA ASP A 415 -21.22 68.05 63.79
C ASP A 415 -21.83 68.25 65.20
N SER A 416 -21.92 69.51 65.60
CA SER A 416 -22.58 69.98 66.81
C SER A 416 -23.80 70.79 66.40
N ARG A 417 -25.02 70.42 66.86
CA ARG A 417 -26.04 71.38 67.31
C ARG A 417 -27.36 70.73 67.75
N SER A 418 -27.96 71.44 68.72
CA SER A 418 -29.37 71.51 69.11
C SER A 418 -29.87 70.35 70.00
N ALA A 419 -30.07 70.61 71.29
CA ALA A 419 -31.23 71.28 71.92
C ALA A 419 -32.28 70.22 72.30
N ASP A 420 -32.43 69.84 73.56
CA ASP A 420 -33.09 70.55 74.67
C ASP A 420 -34.44 69.85 74.98
N SER A 421 -34.82 69.89 76.26
CA SER A 421 -36.11 69.56 76.88
C SER A 421 -36.51 68.10 77.20
N ALA A 422 -36.63 67.90 78.53
CA ALA A 422 -37.62 67.14 79.32
C ALA A 422 -37.55 65.61 79.38
#